data_AF-A0A1D6NE92-F1
#
_entry.id   AF-A0A1D6NE92-F1
#
_cell.length_a   1.000
_cell.length_b   1.000
_cell.length_c   1.000
_cell.angle_alpha   90.00
_cell.angle_beta   90.00
_cell.angle_gamma   90.00
#
_symmetry.space_group_name_H-M   'P 1'
#
loop_
_entity.id
_entity.type
_entity.pdbx_description
1 polymer ?
#
loop_
_entity_poly.entity_id
_entity_poly.type
_entity_poly.pdbx_seq_one_letter_code
_entity_poly.pdbx_strand_id
1 'polypeptide(L)'
;MKERGGSRAAVDERYAQWKSLIPVLYDWFANHNLVWPSLSCRWGPQFEKATYKNRQRLYLSEQTDGSVPNTLVIANCEVVKPRVAAAEHISQFNEEARSPFVKKYKTIVHPGEVNRIRELPQNSKIIATHTDSPDVLVWDVEAQPNRHAVLGASESRPDLILTGHQENAEFALAMCPAEPYVLSGG
;
A
#
# COMPACT_ATOMS: atom_id res chain seq x y z
N MET A 1 -32.70 15.52 -15.05
CA MET A 1 -31.62 15.88 -14.10
C MET A 1 -32.11 15.63 -12.67
N LYS A 2 -32.22 14.35 -12.28
CA LYS A 2 -32.63 13.89 -10.93
C LYS A 2 -32.39 12.38 -10.91
N GLU A 3 -31.26 11.93 -10.37
CA GLU A 3 -30.98 10.54 -9.93
C GLU A 3 -29.51 10.34 -9.49
N ARG A 4 -29.01 11.17 -8.57
CA ARG A 4 -27.72 10.90 -7.88
C ARG A 4 -27.79 10.94 -6.35
N GLY A 5 -28.96 11.27 -5.77
CA GLY A 5 -29.13 11.36 -4.31
C GLY A 5 -29.44 10.03 -3.62
N GLY A 6 -30.00 9.04 -4.33
CA GLY A 6 -30.39 7.75 -3.75
C GLY A 6 -29.22 6.78 -3.48
N SER A 7 -28.07 6.97 -4.11
CA SER A 7 -26.95 6.00 -3.99
C SER A 7 -26.10 6.22 -2.75
N ARG A 8 -25.86 7.48 -2.33
CA ARG A 8 -24.98 7.76 -1.19
C ARG A 8 -25.59 7.32 0.15
N ALA A 9 -26.85 7.67 0.39
CA ALA A 9 -27.55 7.25 1.60
C ALA A 9 -27.64 5.72 1.72
N ALA A 10 -27.86 5.02 0.61
CA ALA A 10 -27.86 3.57 0.58
C ALA A 10 -26.46 2.95 0.84
N VAL A 11 -25.39 3.61 0.38
CA VAL A 11 -24.01 3.19 0.68
C VAL A 11 -23.69 3.40 2.17
N ASP A 12 -24.07 4.56 2.72
CA ASP A 12 -23.85 4.89 4.13
C ASP A 12 -24.61 3.92 5.05
N GLU A 13 -25.85 3.56 4.70
CA GLU A 13 -26.64 2.56 5.44
C GLU A 13 -25.99 1.17 5.41
N ARG A 14 -25.59 0.70 4.23
CA ARG A 14 -24.91 -0.61 4.08
C ARG A 14 -23.57 -0.63 4.81
N TYR A 15 -22.84 0.48 4.81
CA TYR A 15 -21.59 0.61 5.55
C TYR A 15 -21.83 0.52 7.06
N ALA A 16 -22.85 1.22 7.59
CA ALA A 16 -23.21 1.16 9.00
C ALA A 16 -23.65 -0.27 9.42
N GLN A 17 -24.40 -0.97 8.57
CA GLN A 17 -24.78 -2.37 8.78
C GLN A 17 -23.54 -3.29 8.79
N TRP A 18 -22.62 -3.13 7.84
CA TRP A 18 -21.37 -3.89 7.85
C TRP A 18 -20.54 -3.61 9.12
N LYS A 19 -20.45 -2.34 9.55
CA LYS A 19 -19.70 -1.93 10.73
C LYS A 19 -20.21 -2.59 12.01
N SER A 20 -21.53 -2.73 12.18
CA SER A 20 -22.12 -3.41 13.34
C SER A 20 -21.82 -4.92 13.36
N LEU A 21 -21.55 -5.51 12.18
CA LEU A 21 -21.26 -6.94 12.03
C LEU A 21 -19.76 -7.27 12.13
N ILE A 22 -18.86 -6.29 12.15
CA ILE A 22 -17.40 -6.53 12.18
C ILE A 22 -16.97 -7.57 13.25
N PRO A 23 -17.44 -7.51 14.51
CA PRO A 23 -17.02 -8.45 15.54
C PRO A 23 -17.47 -9.90 15.31
N VAL A 24 -18.47 -10.09 14.46
CA VAL A 24 -18.98 -11.39 14.05
C VAL A 24 -18.27 -11.89 12.80
N LEU A 25 -17.88 -10.98 11.90
CA LEU A 25 -17.32 -11.30 10.59
C LEU A 25 -15.80 -11.48 10.58
N TYR A 26 -15.07 -10.80 11.46
CA TYR A 26 -13.61 -10.76 11.44
C TYR A 26 -13.01 -11.16 12.78
N ASP A 27 -12.00 -12.04 12.75
CA ASP A 27 -11.18 -12.33 13.94
C ASP A 27 -10.25 -11.16 14.31
N TRP A 28 -9.95 -10.29 13.35
CA TRP A 28 -9.18 -9.07 13.53
C TRP A 28 -9.52 -8.05 12.43
N PHE A 29 -9.65 -6.79 12.82
CA PHE A 29 -9.89 -5.68 11.90
C PHE A 29 -9.05 -4.47 12.33
N ALA A 30 -8.50 -3.74 11.35
CA ALA A 30 -7.76 -2.51 11.58
C ALA A 30 -8.05 -1.50 10.46
N ASN A 31 -8.50 -0.29 10.84
CA ASN A 31 -8.65 0.84 9.95
C ASN A 31 -7.42 1.76 10.01
N HIS A 32 -6.90 2.20 8.86
CA HIS A 32 -5.83 3.19 8.79
C HIS A 32 -6.15 4.25 7.74
N ASN A 33 -6.48 5.46 8.20
CA ASN A 33 -6.70 6.58 7.30
C ASN A 33 -5.39 7.12 6.71
N LEU A 34 -5.24 7.05 5.39
CA LEU A 34 -4.10 7.61 4.67
C LEU A 34 -4.33 9.08 4.36
N VAL A 35 -3.24 9.85 4.26
CA VAL A 35 -3.33 11.27 3.85
C VAL A 35 -3.65 11.37 2.37
N TRP A 36 -3.00 10.52 1.58
CA TRP A 36 -3.17 10.44 0.14
C TRP A 36 -3.75 9.07 -0.22
N PRO A 37 -4.59 8.99 -1.26
CA PRO A 37 -5.08 7.71 -1.75
C PRO A 37 -3.92 6.81 -2.21
N SER A 38 -4.15 5.51 -2.09
CA SER A 38 -3.19 4.49 -2.49
C SER A 38 -3.77 3.70 -3.66
N LEU A 39 -3.14 3.81 -4.83
CA LEU A 39 -3.51 3.01 -6.02
C LEU A 39 -3.03 1.57 -5.92
N SER A 40 -1.99 1.32 -5.10
CA SER A 40 -1.44 -0.01 -4.91
C SER A 40 -1.08 -0.25 -3.45
N CYS A 41 -1.54 -1.37 -2.92
CA CYS A 41 -1.09 -1.91 -1.65
C CYS A 41 -0.55 -3.33 -1.85
N ARG A 42 0.53 -3.67 -1.15
CA ARG A 42 1.13 -4.99 -1.26
C ARG A 42 1.78 -5.45 0.04
N TRP A 43 1.48 -6.67 0.46
CA TRP A 43 2.18 -7.31 1.56
C TRP A 43 3.61 -7.63 1.15
N GLY A 44 4.56 -7.39 2.05
CA GLY A 44 5.93 -7.87 1.93
C GLY A 44 6.26 -8.93 2.97
N PRO A 45 7.55 -9.11 3.29
CA PRO A 45 8.01 -10.19 4.16
C PRO A 45 7.44 -10.05 5.58
N GLN A 46 7.25 -11.21 6.21
CA GLN A 46 6.99 -11.30 7.62
C GLN A 46 8.31 -11.45 8.39
N PHE A 47 8.60 -10.51 9.28
CA PHE A 47 9.87 -10.47 10.03
C PHE A 47 9.74 -11.03 11.44
N GLU A 48 8.52 -11.10 12.00
CA GLU A 48 8.29 -11.59 13.35
C GLU A 48 7.03 -12.46 13.42
N LYS A 49 7.16 -13.61 14.09
CA LYS A 49 6.09 -14.58 14.38
C LYS A 49 5.95 -14.74 15.89
N ALA A 50 5.35 -13.76 16.57
CA ALA A 50 5.15 -13.85 18.02
C ALA A 50 3.89 -14.66 18.35
N THR A 51 3.68 -14.96 19.64
CA THR A 51 2.55 -15.77 20.12
C THR A 51 1.20 -15.17 19.72
N TYR A 52 1.05 -13.84 19.82
CA TYR A 52 -0.23 -13.15 19.69
C TYR A 52 -0.36 -12.29 18.44
N LYS A 53 0.77 -11.84 17.88
CA LYS A 53 0.81 -10.95 16.71
C LYS A 53 2.00 -11.27 15.82
N ASN A 54 1.82 -11.02 14.54
CA ASN A 54 2.84 -11.11 13.53
C ASN A 54 3.26 -9.70 13.14
N ARG A 55 4.55 -9.48 12.85
CA ARG A 55 5.02 -8.22 12.27
C ARG A 55 5.36 -8.44 10.81
N GLN A 56 4.70 -7.70 9.92
CA GLN A 56 4.80 -7.89 8.48
C GLN A 56 4.94 -6.56 7.75
N ARG A 57 5.65 -6.57 6.62
CA ARG A 57 5.82 -5.39 5.77
C ARG A 57 4.55 -5.10 4.99
N LEU A 58 4.22 -3.83 4.86
CA LEU A 58 3.18 -3.34 3.97
C LEU A 58 3.76 -2.23 3.10
N TYR A 59 3.59 -2.34 1.79
CA TYR A 59 3.93 -1.31 0.81
C TYR A 59 2.65 -0.60 0.37
N LEU A 60 2.68 0.72 0.34
CA LEU A 60 1.56 1.57 -0.07
C LEU A 60 2.09 2.65 -1.01
N SER A 61 1.34 2.95 -2.07
CA SER A 61 1.56 4.18 -2.82
C SER A 61 0.82 5.35 -2.18
N GLU A 62 1.33 6.56 -2.40
CA GLU A 62 0.64 7.82 -2.13
C GLU A 62 0.55 8.60 -3.44
N GLN A 63 -0.67 8.71 -3.98
CA GLN A 63 -0.97 9.54 -5.15
C GLN A 63 -1.35 10.95 -4.68
N THR A 64 -0.49 11.90 -4.99
CA THR A 64 -0.59 13.29 -4.54
C THR A 64 -1.20 14.17 -5.63
N ASP A 65 -1.66 15.36 -5.26
CA ASP A 65 -2.18 16.36 -6.21
C ASP A 65 -1.08 17.25 -6.84
N GLY A 66 0.20 16.89 -6.62
CA GLY A 66 1.36 17.66 -7.05
C GLY A 66 1.83 18.75 -6.08
N SER A 67 1.10 19.01 -4.98
CA SER A 67 1.55 19.93 -3.92
C SER A 67 2.78 19.41 -3.16
N VAL A 68 2.95 18.10 -3.13
CA VAL A 68 4.13 17.38 -2.67
C VAL A 68 4.43 16.24 -3.64
N PRO A 69 5.66 15.70 -3.68
CA PRO A 69 5.97 14.58 -4.56
C PRO A 69 5.20 13.30 -4.19
N ASN A 70 4.94 12.46 -5.18
CA ASN A 70 4.44 11.10 -4.97
C ASN A 70 5.42 10.27 -4.13
N THR A 71 4.88 9.34 -3.36
CA THR A 71 5.73 8.49 -2.51
C THR A 71 5.34 7.04 -2.54
N LEU A 72 6.36 6.21 -2.34
CA LEU A 72 6.20 4.84 -1.90
C LEU A 72 6.43 4.80 -0.38
N VAL A 73 5.40 4.42 0.36
CA VAL A 73 5.43 4.25 1.81
C VAL A 73 5.66 2.79 2.14
N ILE A 74 6.69 2.58 2.95
CA ILE A 74 7.05 1.29 3.52
C ILE A 74 6.61 1.35 4.99
N ALA A 75 5.65 0.51 5.35
CA ALA A 75 5.11 0.41 6.70
C ALA A 75 5.36 -0.99 7.29
N ASN A 76 5.34 -1.04 8.61
CA ASN A 76 5.30 -2.27 9.39
C ASN A 76 3.93 -2.41 10.01
N CYS A 77 3.24 -3.49 9.67
CA CYS A 77 1.94 -3.84 10.21
C CYS A 77 2.09 -4.90 11.32
N GLU A 78 1.46 -4.65 12.46
CA GLU A 78 1.25 -5.63 13.52
C GLU A 78 -0.09 -6.34 13.28
N VAL A 79 -0.04 -7.52 12.68
CA VAL A 79 -1.21 -8.34 12.36
C VAL A 79 -1.52 -9.25 13.54
N VAL A 80 -2.65 -9.01 14.21
CA VAL A 80 -3.09 -9.83 15.35
C VAL A 80 -3.54 -11.20 14.84
N LYS A 81 -3.16 -12.26 15.54
CA LYS A 81 -3.53 -13.63 15.15
C LYS A 81 -5.03 -13.88 15.38
N PRO A 82 -5.62 -14.86 14.67
CA PRO A 82 -7.01 -15.23 14.86
C PRO A 82 -7.36 -15.51 16.32
N ARG A 83 -8.54 -15.06 16.77
CA ARG A 83 -9.09 -15.27 18.13
C ARG A 83 -8.27 -14.65 19.27
N VAL A 84 -7.38 -13.70 18.97
CA VAL A 84 -6.62 -12.95 19.99
C VAL A 84 -7.21 -11.57 20.26
N ALA A 85 -7.80 -10.93 19.23
CA ALA A 85 -8.40 -9.61 19.39
C ALA A 85 -9.75 -9.71 20.13
N ALA A 86 -9.99 -8.79 21.07
CA ALA A 86 -11.29 -8.67 21.72
C ALA A 86 -12.32 -8.04 20.75
N ALA A 87 -13.56 -8.53 20.78
CA ALA A 87 -14.66 -8.07 19.93
C ALA A 87 -14.92 -6.56 20.10
N GLU A 88 -14.79 -6.06 21.32
CA GLU A 88 -14.97 -4.66 21.67
C GLU A 88 -13.91 -3.78 21.01
N HIS A 89 -12.67 -4.27 20.90
CA HIS A 89 -11.56 -3.52 20.28
C HIS A 89 -11.68 -3.40 18.77
N ILE A 90 -12.30 -4.38 18.09
CA ILE A 90 -12.47 -4.35 16.63
C ILE A 90 -13.78 -3.70 16.19
N SER A 91 -14.79 -3.61 17.07
CA SER A 91 -16.04 -2.89 16.79
C SER A 91 -15.90 -1.37 16.86
N GLN A 92 -15.07 -0.87 17.76
CA GLN A 92 -14.93 0.55 18.04
C GLN A 92 -13.69 1.12 17.34
N PHE A 93 -13.81 1.35 16.02
CA PHE A 93 -12.78 2.08 15.28
C PHE A 93 -13.30 3.42 14.77
N ASN A 94 -12.37 4.39 14.72
CA ASN A 94 -12.56 5.70 14.11
C ASN A 94 -12.00 5.65 12.67
N GLU A 95 -12.86 5.95 11.70
CA GLU A 95 -12.58 6.01 10.27
C GLU A 95 -11.47 7.00 9.93
N GLU A 96 -11.43 8.13 10.63
CA GLU A 96 -10.48 9.22 10.37
C GLU A 96 -9.12 8.96 11.02
N ALA A 97 -9.03 7.99 11.92
CA ALA A 97 -7.83 7.72 12.69
C ALA A 97 -6.81 6.89 11.92
N ARG A 98 -5.53 7.14 12.23
CA ARG A 98 -4.43 6.25 11.84
C ARG A 98 -4.37 5.06 12.78
N SER A 99 -4.35 3.85 12.20
CA SER A 99 -4.20 2.61 12.95
C SER A 99 -2.92 2.60 13.81
N PRO A 100 -2.99 2.18 15.09
CA PRO A 100 -1.79 1.88 15.88
C PRO A 100 -1.04 0.63 15.37
N PHE A 101 -1.70 -0.22 14.57
CA PHE A 101 -1.12 -1.43 14.00
C PHE A 101 -0.24 -1.15 12.79
N VAL A 102 -0.48 -0.05 12.06
CA VAL A 102 0.27 0.28 10.84
C VAL A 102 1.23 1.43 11.13
N LYS A 103 2.52 1.10 11.26
CA LYS A 103 3.58 2.06 11.60
C LYS A 103 4.45 2.33 10.38
N LYS A 104 4.44 3.57 9.91
CA LYS A 104 5.33 4.03 8.83
C LYS A 104 6.79 3.79 9.25
N TYR A 105 7.54 3.11 8.39
CA TYR A 105 8.94 2.76 8.61
C TYR A 105 9.87 3.61 7.74
N LYS A 106 9.58 3.71 6.44
CA LYS A 106 10.41 4.42 5.48
C LYS A 106 9.53 5.03 4.39
N THR A 107 9.95 6.17 3.85
CA THR A 107 9.39 6.76 2.64
C THR A 107 10.46 6.90 1.58
N ILE A 108 10.10 6.52 0.36
CA ILE A 108 10.86 6.76 -0.86
C ILE A 108 10.08 7.83 -1.64
N VAL A 109 10.72 8.95 -1.94
CA VAL A 109 10.17 9.97 -2.86
C VAL A 109 10.24 9.37 -4.25
N HIS A 110 9.09 9.12 -4.87
CA HIS A 110 9.00 8.31 -6.07
C HIS A 110 8.86 9.23 -7.31
N PRO A 111 9.60 8.97 -8.40
CA PRO A 111 9.41 9.70 -9.65
C PRO A 111 8.12 9.24 -10.32
N GLY A 112 7.13 10.13 -10.40
CA GLY A 112 5.80 9.82 -10.94
C GLY A 112 4.90 9.04 -9.98
N GLU A 113 3.66 8.80 -10.42
CA GLU A 113 2.64 8.11 -9.64
C GLU A 113 2.92 6.60 -9.55
N VAL A 114 2.66 5.99 -8.39
CA VAL A 114 2.87 4.54 -8.21
C VAL A 114 1.55 3.79 -8.40
N ASN A 115 1.37 3.27 -9.61
CA ASN A 115 0.14 2.59 -10.04
C ASN A 115 0.11 1.11 -9.64
N ARG A 116 1.26 0.44 -9.63
CA ARG A 116 1.36 -0.95 -9.19
C ARG A 116 2.67 -1.27 -8.50
N ILE A 117 2.59 -1.99 -7.38
CA ILE A 117 3.74 -2.50 -6.62
C ILE A 117 3.75 -4.04 -6.69
N ARG A 118 4.93 -4.62 -6.96
CA ARG A 118 5.15 -6.07 -6.86
C ARG A 118 6.48 -6.36 -6.17
N GLU A 119 6.45 -7.24 -5.19
CA GLU A 119 7.61 -7.82 -4.54
C GLU A 119 8.25 -8.90 -5.40
N LEU A 120 9.58 -9.00 -5.35
CA LEU A 120 10.32 -10.13 -5.90
C LEU A 120 10.26 -11.30 -4.90
N PRO A 121 9.65 -12.45 -5.23
CA PRO A 121 9.50 -13.56 -4.28
C PRO A 121 10.83 -14.14 -3.78
N GLN A 122 11.86 -14.11 -4.61
CA GLN A 122 13.19 -14.67 -4.34
C GLN A 122 14.04 -13.76 -3.45
N ASN A 123 13.73 -12.46 -3.39
CA ASN A 123 14.43 -11.52 -2.53
C ASN A 123 13.47 -10.45 -2.02
N SER A 124 13.10 -10.56 -0.75
CA SER A 124 12.10 -9.72 -0.10
C SER A 124 12.47 -8.24 0.05
N LYS A 125 13.72 -7.88 -0.25
CA LYS A 125 14.18 -6.48 -0.29
C LYS A 125 13.84 -5.80 -1.60
N ILE A 126 13.64 -6.58 -2.67
CA ILE A 126 13.42 -6.04 -4.00
C ILE A 126 11.92 -5.93 -4.28
N ILE A 127 11.53 -4.77 -4.78
CA ILE A 127 10.22 -4.55 -5.37
C ILE A 127 10.37 -3.87 -6.73
N ALA A 128 9.39 -4.07 -7.60
CA ALA A 128 9.19 -3.31 -8.81
C ALA A 128 7.94 -2.42 -8.68
N THR A 129 8.02 -1.21 -9.23
CA THR A 129 6.89 -0.29 -9.37
C THR A 129 6.64 0.03 -10.83
N HIS A 130 5.36 0.02 -11.21
CA HIS A 130 4.91 0.58 -12.48
C HIS A 130 4.39 1.99 -12.22
N THR A 131 4.77 2.90 -13.11
CA THR A 131 4.53 4.34 -12.97
C THR A 131 3.49 4.81 -13.98
N ASP A 132 3.29 6.13 -14.05
CA ASP A 132 2.64 6.90 -15.11
C ASP A 132 3.59 7.20 -16.30
N SER A 133 4.75 6.53 -16.37
CA SER A 133 5.73 6.57 -17.46
C SER A 133 5.91 5.18 -18.09
N PRO A 134 6.59 5.06 -19.25
CA PRO A 134 6.89 3.77 -19.88
C PRO A 134 8.00 2.98 -19.15
N ASP A 135 8.49 3.49 -18.02
CA ASP A 135 9.57 2.87 -17.27
C ASP A 135 9.03 2.04 -16.11
N VAL A 136 9.62 0.86 -15.90
CA VAL A 136 9.42 0.08 -14.68
C VAL A 136 10.62 0.28 -13.77
N LEU A 137 10.36 0.66 -12.51
CA LEU A 137 11.42 1.01 -11.57
C LEU A 137 11.62 -0.11 -10.57
N VAL A 138 12.87 -0.49 -10.32
CA VAL A 138 13.23 -1.54 -9.37
C VAL A 138 13.95 -0.91 -8.18
N TRP A 139 13.58 -1.35 -6.98
CA TRP A 139 14.04 -0.78 -5.72
C TRP A 139 14.53 -1.87 -4.78
N ASP A 140 15.74 -1.72 -4.25
CA ASP A 140 16.14 -2.34 -2.98
C ASP A 140 15.65 -1.45 -1.83
N VAL A 141 14.49 -1.84 -1.27
CA VAL A 141 13.81 -1.06 -0.23
C VAL A 141 14.63 -0.88 1.04
N GLU A 142 15.61 -1.75 1.32
CA GLU A 142 16.45 -1.63 2.49
C GLU A 142 17.61 -0.66 2.25
N ALA A 143 18.17 -0.64 1.03
CA ALA A 143 19.24 0.27 0.64
C ALA A 143 18.78 1.73 0.51
N GLN A 144 17.52 1.97 0.16
CA GLN A 144 16.98 3.33 0.02
C GLN A 144 16.95 4.09 1.36
N PRO A 145 17.32 5.38 1.40
CA PRO A 145 17.24 6.19 2.62
C PRO A 145 15.78 6.51 2.97
N ASN A 146 15.50 6.79 4.24
CA ASN A 146 14.21 7.36 4.62
C ASN A 146 14.17 8.85 4.26
N ARG A 147 13.19 9.24 3.44
CA ARG A 147 13.02 10.63 2.97
C ARG A 147 11.70 11.23 3.44
N HIS A 148 11.64 12.56 3.37
CA HIS A 148 10.44 13.35 3.64
C HIS A 148 9.93 13.97 2.34
N ALA A 149 8.65 13.75 2.04
CA ALA A 149 7.99 14.35 0.88
C ALA A 149 7.56 15.78 1.22
N VAL A 150 8.43 16.71 0.88
CA VAL A 150 8.17 18.16 0.96
C VAL A 150 8.25 18.72 -0.46
N LEU A 151 7.60 19.86 -0.69
CA LEU A 151 7.68 20.55 -1.98
C LEU A 151 9.15 20.83 -2.35
N GLY A 152 9.55 20.43 -3.56
CA GLY A 152 10.93 20.58 -4.05
C GLY A 152 11.91 19.51 -3.54
N ALA A 153 11.46 18.48 -2.82
CA ALA A 153 12.30 17.35 -2.47
C ALA A 153 12.79 16.61 -3.74
N SER A 154 14.07 16.22 -3.75
CA SER A 154 14.62 15.41 -4.83
C SER A 154 14.03 14.00 -4.81
N GLU A 155 13.71 13.52 -6.02
CA GLU A 155 13.30 12.14 -6.25
C GLU A 155 14.38 11.16 -5.77
N SER A 156 13.93 10.00 -5.32
CA SER A 156 14.83 8.92 -4.96
C SER A 156 15.31 8.24 -6.23
N ARG A 157 16.57 7.82 -6.23
CA ARG A 157 17.14 7.10 -7.38
C ARG A 157 16.75 5.62 -7.29
N PRO A 158 16.04 5.07 -8.29
CA PRO A 158 15.79 3.64 -8.37
C PRO A 158 17.10 2.87 -8.62
N ASP A 159 17.14 1.62 -8.17
CA ASP A 159 18.30 0.75 -8.32
C ASP A 159 18.43 0.25 -9.77
N LEU A 160 17.30 -0.01 -10.44
CA LEU A 160 17.25 -0.23 -11.89
C LEU A 160 16.06 0.53 -12.50
N ILE A 161 16.23 0.94 -13.75
CA ILE A 161 15.17 1.46 -14.62
C ILE A 161 15.08 0.50 -15.79
N LEU A 162 13.94 -0.16 -15.94
CA LEU A 162 13.67 -1.08 -17.03
C LEU A 162 12.91 -0.32 -18.11
N THR A 163 13.53 -0.23 -19.28
CA THR A 163 13.01 0.51 -20.43
C THR A 163 12.61 -0.46 -21.55
N GLY A 164 11.77 -0.01 -22.47
CA GLY A 164 11.41 -0.77 -23.68
C GLY A 164 9.96 -0.61 -24.11
N HIS A 165 9.07 -0.23 -23.20
CA HIS A 165 7.70 0.14 -23.54
C HIS A 165 7.66 1.38 -24.43
N GLN A 166 6.69 1.42 -25.33
CA GLN A 166 6.44 2.57 -26.20
C GLN A 166 5.14 3.29 -25.82
N GLU A 167 4.26 2.61 -25.09
CA GLU A 167 3.01 3.13 -24.58
C GLU A 167 2.97 3.00 -23.05
N ASN A 168 2.18 3.85 -22.40
CA ASN A 168 1.94 3.75 -20.98
C ASN A 168 0.91 2.65 -20.70
N ALA A 169 1.31 1.54 -20.06
CA ALA A 169 0.36 0.58 -19.47
C ALA A 169 0.46 0.58 -17.94
N GLU A 170 -0.09 1.65 -17.35
CA GLU A 170 -0.04 2.05 -15.93
C GLU A 170 -0.10 0.90 -14.91
N PHE A 171 -0.90 -0.14 -15.18
CA PHE A 171 -1.16 -1.20 -14.21
C PHE A 171 -0.57 -2.56 -14.60
N ALA A 172 0.00 -2.79 -15.78
CA ALA A 172 0.44 -4.15 -16.14
C ALA A 172 1.81 -4.46 -15.50
N LEU A 173 1.82 -5.17 -14.36
CA LEU A 173 3.06 -5.60 -13.69
C LEU A 173 2.90 -6.91 -12.90
N ALA A 174 3.83 -7.84 -13.11
CA ALA A 174 3.95 -9.12 -12.41
C ALA A 174 5.42 -9.52 -12.22
N MET A 175 5.71 -10.20 -11.11
CA MET A 175 7.02 -10.79 -10.83
C MET A 175 6.90 -12.32 -10.87
N CYS A 176 7.87 -12.98 -11.48
CA CYS A 176 7.88 -14.44 -11.56
C CYS A 176 8.17 -15.07 -10.19
N PRO A 177 7.39 -16.08 -9.74
CA PRO A 177 7.64 -16.77 -8.47
C PRO A 177 8.88 -17.68 -8.46
N ALA A 178 9.35 -18.14 -9.63
CA ALA A 178 10.44 -19.11 -9.74
C ALA A 178 11.78 -18.44 -10.04
N GLU A 179 11.78 -17.45 -10.92
CA GLU A 179 12.98 -16.78 -11.43
C GLU A 179 12.89 -15.25 -11.24
N PRO A 180 14.01 -14.49 -11.25
CA PRO A 180 14.00 -13.04 -11.09
C PRO A 180 13.57 -12.30 -12.35
N TYR A 181 12.45 -12.71 -12.95
CA TYR A 181 11.86 -12.10 -14.12
C TYR A 181 10.70 -11.19 -13.72
N VAL A 182 10.60 -10.08 -14.45
CA VAL A 182 9.50 -9.13 -14.38
C VAL A 182 8.79 -9.12 -15.72
N LEU A 183 7.47 -9.09 -15.66
CA LEU A 183 6.58 -8.95 -16.80
C LEU A 183 5.80 -7.65 -16.62
N SER A 184 5.84 -6.80 -17.62
CA SER A 184 5.09 -5.54 -17.64
C SER A 184 4.52 -5.29 -19.03
N GLY A 185 3.41 -4.56 -19.10
CA GLY A 185 2.78 -4.19 -20.38
C GLY A 185 3.07 -2.74 -20.74
N GLY A 186 3.14 -2.43 -22.03
CA GLY A 186 3.47 -1.11 -22.59
C GLY A 186 4.31 -1.22 -23.85
#